data_AF-W1XT07-F1
#
_entry.id   AF-W1XT07-F1
#
_cell.length_a   1.000
_cell.length_b   1.000
_cell.length_c   1.000
_cell.angle_alpha   90.00
_cell.angle_beta   90.00
_cell.angle_gamma   90.00
#
_symmetry.space_group_name_H-M   'P 1'
#
loop_
_entity.id
_entity.type
_entity.pdbx_description
1 polymer ?
#
loop_
_entity_poly.entity_id
_entity_poly.type
_entity_poly.pdbx_seq_one_letter_code
_entity_poly.pdbx_strand_id
1 'polypeptide(L)' 'QPLTARARKFANRIHGRFGVEVKLHDERLSTVEARSGLFEQGGYRALNKGKVDSASAVIILESYFEQGY' A
#
# COMPACT_ATOMS: atom_id res chain seq x y z
N GLN A 1 -8.86 14.80 -4.72
CA GLN A 1 -7.50 14.20 -4.80
C GLN A 1 -7.35 13.35 -6.06
N PRO A 2 -6.41 13.66 -6.97
CA PRO A 2 -6.19 12.91 -8.20
C PRO A 2 -5.75 11.45 -8.00
N LEU A 3 -5.01 11.17 -6.91
CA LEU A 3 -4.49 9.83 -6.60
C LEU A 3 -5.61 8.86 -6.18
N THR A 4 -6.54 9.32 -5.33
CA THR A 4 -7.72 8.55 -4.90
C THR A 4 -8.57 8.10 -6.09
N ALA A 5 -8.76 8.98 -7.08
CA ALA A 5 -9.49 8.64 -8.30
C ALA A 5 -8.74 7.61 -9.17
N ARG A 6 -7.40 7.63 -9.18
CA ARG A 6 -6.57 6.63 -9.87
C ARG A 6 -6.63 5.28 -9.17
N ALA A 7 -6.57 5.25 -7.83
CA ALA A 7 -6.70 4.02 -7.05
C ALA A 7 -8.06 3.33 -7.29
N ARG A 8 -9.16 4.10 -7.29
CA ARG A 8 -10.49 3.56 -7.61
C ARG A 8 -10.57 2.99 -9.03
N LYS A 9 -9.99 3.67 -10.02
CA LYS A 9 -9.92 3.15 -11.40
C LYS A 9 -9.11 1.85 -11.47
N PHE A 10 -8.03 1.73 -10.71
CA PHE A 10 -7.22 0.53 -10.66
C PHE A 10 -7.99 -0.64 -10.03
N ALA A 11 -8.68 -0.41 -8.91
CA ALA A 11 -9.55 -1.41 -8.28
C ALA A 11 -10.61 -1.94 -9.25
N ASN A 12 -11.30 -1.05 -9.98
CA ASN A 12 -12.30 -1.46 -10.98
C ASN A 12 -11.69 -2.30 -12.12
N ARG A 13 -10.45 -2.00 -12.53
CA ARG A 13 -9.73 -2.79 -13.55
C ARG A 13 -9.37 -4.18 -13.05
N ILE A 14 -8.95 -4.32 -11.79
CA ILE A 14 -8.68 -5.63 -11.17
C ILE A 14 -9.97 -6.44 -11.13
N HIS A 15 -11.05 -5.87 -10.61
CA HIS A 15 -12.35 -6.54 -10.54
C HIS A 15 -12.82 -6.98 -11.94
N GLY A 16 -12.83 -6.07 -12.91
CA GLY A 16 -13.27 -6.37 -14.28
C GLY A 16 -12.39 -7.38 -15.02
N ARG A 17 -11.10 -7.48 -14.70
CA ARG A 17 -10.17 -8.40 -15.37
C ARG A 17 -10.16 -9.80 -14.75
N PHE A 18 -10.34 -9.90 -13.43
CA PHE A 18 -10.14 -11.15 -12.69
C PHE A 18 -11.41 -11.66 -11.98
N GLY A 19 -12.49 -10.87 -11.93
CA GLY A 19 -13.76 -11.27 -11.30
C GLY A 19 -13.73 -11.35 -9.76
N VAL A 20 -12.61 -10.96 -9.12
CA VAL A 20 -12.44 -11.03 -7.67
C VAL A 20 -13.06 -9.81 -6.96
N GLU A 21 -13.51 -10.00 -5.72
CA GLU A 21 -13.90 -8.87 -4.86
C GLU A 21 -12.69 -7.98 -4.58
N VAL A 22 -12.86 -6.66 -4.70
CA VAL A 22 -11.82 -5.68 -4.39
C VAL A 22 -12.34 -4.73 -3.33
N LYS A 23 -11.69 -4.74 -2.17
CA LYS A 23 -11.97 -3.82 -1.06
C LYS A 23 -10.98 -2.66 -1.08
N LEU A 24 -11.49 -1.45 -0.90
CA LEU A 24 -10.67 -0.24 -0.77
C LEU A 24 -10.49 0.07 0.71
N HIS A 25 -9.24 0.30 1.12
CA HIS A 25 -8.86 0.71 2.47
C HIS A 25 -8.32 2.14 2.42
N ASP A 26 -8.69 3.01 3.36
CA ASP A 26 -8.10 4.35 3.48
C ASP A 26 -6.72 4.22 4.12
N GLU A 27 -5.67 4.34 3.31
CA GLU A 27 -4.31 4.36 3.80
C GLU A 27 -3.81 5.79 3.95
N ARG A 28 -3.25 6.09 5.13
CA ARG A 28 -2.53 7.33 5.40
C ARG A 28 -1.13 6.98 5.86
N LEU A 29 -0.14 7.70 5.31
CA LEU A 29 1.26 7.69 5.75
C LEU A 29 2.04 6.37 5.60
N SER A 30 1.52 5.33 4.95
CA SER A 30 2.23 4.04 4.83
C SER A 30 3.56 4.16 4.08
N THR A 31 3.69 5.12 3.16
CA THR A 31 4.98 5.37 2.48
C THR A 31 6.01 5.98 3.41
N VAL A 32 5.58 6.82 4.36
CA VAL A 32 6.46 7.44 5.36
C VAL A 32 6.89 6.37 6.36
N GLU A 33 5.94 5.58 6.86
CA GLU A 33 6.19 4.48 7.78
C GLU A 33 7.07 3.39 7.16
N ALA A 34 6.76 2.96 5.92
CA ALA A 34 7.58 2.00 5.17
C ALA A 34 9.03 2.49 5.00
N ARG A 35 9.22 3.77 4.68
CA ARG A 35 10.55 4.35 4.56
C ARG A 35 11.28 4.39 5.89
N SER A 36 10.62 4.77 6.99
CA SER A 36 11.24 4.79 8.32
C SER A 36 11.70 3.39 8.72
N GLY A 37 10.80 2.40 8.64
CA GLY A 37 11.12 1.02 9.01
C GLY A 37 12.25 0.42 8.16
N LEU A 38 12.23 0.64 6.83
CA LEU A 38 13.32 0.17 5.96
C LEU A 38 14.65 0.88 6.25
N PHE A 39 14.60 2.17 6.60
CA PHE A 39 15.81 2.92 6.95
C PHE A 39 16.43 2.41 8.26
N GLU A 40 15.61 2.12 9.28
CA GLU A 40 16.08 1.55 10.55
C GLU A 40 16.77 0.18 10.35
N GLN A 41 16.30 -0.61 9.39
CA GLN A 41 16.84 -1.95 9.12
C GLN A 41 18.14 -1.97 8.29
N GLY A 42 18.43 -0.94 7.49
CA GLY A 42 19.57 -1.00 6.55
C GLY A 42 20.05 0.33 5.98
N GLY A 43 19.63 1.44 6.57
CA GLY A 43 19.97 2.80 6.15
C GLY A 43 19.58 3.11 4.70
N TYR A 44 20.27 4.07 4.09
CA TYR A 44 19.98 4.52 2.73
C TYR A 44 20.05 3.42 1.66
N ARG A 45 20.84 2.35 1.89
CA ARG A 45 20.96 1.22 0.94
C ARG A 45 19.70 0.35 0.88
N ALA A 46 18.87 0.38 1.92
CA ALA A 46 17.62 -0.36 1.98
C ALA A 46 16.44 0.36 1.28
N LEU A 47 16.55 1.67 1.06
CA LEU A 47 15.49 2.56 0.55
C LEU A 47 15.27 2.50 -0.96
N ASN A 48 15.45 1.33 -1.59
CA ASN A 48 15.10 1.22 -3.00
C ASN A 48 13.56 1.28 -3.18
N LYS A 49 13.11 1.85 -4.31
CA LYS A 49 11.67 2.12 -4.54
C LYS A 49 10.82 0.86 -4.45
N GLY A 50 11.28 -0.25 -5.01
CA GLY A 50 10.53 -1.52 -4.98
C GLY A 50 10.30 -2.03 -3.56
N LYS A 51 11.30 -1.94 -2.68
CA LYS A 51 11.17 -2.31 -1.27
C LYS A 51 10.21 -1.41 -0.52
N VAL A 52 10.27 -0.09 -0.78
CA VAL A 52 9.34 0.87 -0.16
C VAL A 52 7.90 0.57 -0.59
N ASP A 53 7.65 0.36 -1.88
CA ASP A 53 6.31 0.06 -2.39
C ASP A 53 5.77 -1.27 -1.80
N SER A 54 6.61 -2.31 -1.70
CA SER A 54 6.23 -3.57 -1.05
C SER A 54 5.98 -3.43 0.45
N ALA A 55 6.80 -2.67 1.16
CA ALA A 55 6.61 -2.42 2.59
C ALA A 55 5.33 -1.60 2.85
N SER A 56 5.01 -0.63 2.01
CA SER A 56 3.73 0.08 2.08
C SER A 56 2.55 -0.87 1.86
N ALA A 57 2.65 -1.84 0.95
CA ALA A 57 1.60 -2.84 0.76
C ALA A 57 1.40 -3.75 1.99
N VAL A 58 2.48 -4.08 2.72
CA VAL A 58 2.40 -4.82 3.99
C VAL A 58 1.64 -3.99 5.03
N ILE A 59 2.02 -2.72 5.22
CA ILE A 59 1.38 -1.83 6.19
C ILE A 59 -0.12 -1.64 5.89
N ILE A 60 -0.48 -1.46 4.61
CA ILE A 60 -1.89 -1.36 4.18
C ILE A 60 -2.66 -2.60 4.62
N LEU A 61 -2.09 -3.78 4.42
CA LEU A 61 -2.73 -5.05 4.72
C LEU A 61 -2.84 -5.28 6.23
N GLU A 62 -1.78 -5.00 6.99
CA GLU A 62 -1.79 -5.06 8.46
C GLU A 62 -2.85 -4.13 9.03
N SER A 63 -2.87 -2.86 8.60
CA SER A 63 -3.87 -1.87 9.01
C SER A 63 -5.30 -2.33 8.72
N TYR A 64 -5.51 -2.99 7.58
CA TYR A 64 -6.82 -3.51 7.22
C TYR A 64 -7.26 -4.68 8.13
N PHE A 65 -6.33 -5.57 8.51
CA PHE A 65 -6.61 -6.63 9.48
C PHE A 65 -6.82 -6.09 10.90
N GLU A 66 -6.05 -5.09 11.34
CA GLU A 66 -6.16 -4.46 12.66
C GLU A 66 -7.48 -3.71 12.83
N GLN A 67 -7.97 -3.08 11.76
CA GLN A 67 -9.28 -2.44 11.73
C GLN A 67 -10.43 -3.47 11.66
N GLY A 68 -10.09 -4.76 11.67
CA GLY A 68 -10.98 -5.85 12.07
C GLY A 68 -11.58 -6.67 10.96
N TYR A 69 -11.37 -6.30 9.69
CA TYR A 69 -12.38 -6.51 8.64
C TYR A 69 -13.71 -5.82 8.94
#